data_AF-A0A2E6TCZ7-F1
#
_entry.id   AF-A0A2E6TCZ7-F1
#
_cell.length_a   1.000
_cell.length_b   1.000
_cell.length_c   1.000
_cell.angle_alpha   90.00
_cell.angle_beta   90.00
_cell.angle_gamma   90.00
#
_symmetry.space_group_name_H-M   'P 1'
#
loop_
_entity.id
_entity.type
_entity.pdbx_description
1 polymer ?
#
loop_
_entity_poly.entity_id
_entity_poly.type
_entity_poly.pdbx_seq_one_letter_code
_entity_poly.pdbx_strand_id
1 'polypeptide(L)'
;MTVDFCLTRRVPGRPKVWKLVFAVLLVPVCVSGGMALYKTLRMAGGTDTAWVPLLTGAVSWLTIYTLLPKPMWVYVFGHEFTHAIWTWLCGGRVKGMKISSNGGHVLVTKDNFLITLAPYFFPLYALGIAGIFVLGNRLWGWGGALPMAAFHTLLGAAYAFHVTLTWHVLQTRQPDITSQGRLFSAAIIFLGNVLVLLIAVPLLTGSVALADAFGWWGASLSEMGQWAWGRLSPVIRP
;
A
#
# COMPACT_ATOMS: atom_id res chain seq x y z
N MET A 1 -14.10 11.40 -15.55
CA MET A 1 -13.89 10.17 -16.34
C MET A 1 -13.74 9.02 -15.36
N THR A 2 -14.63 8.04 -15.39
CA THR A 2 -14.56 6.87 -14.51
C THR A 2 -13.59 5.87 -15.11
N VAL A 3 -12.67 5.33 -14.31
CA VAL A 3 -11.74 4.28 -14.76
C VAL A 3 -12.22 2.95 -14.18
N ASP A 4 -12.50 2.00 -15.06
CA ASP A 4 -12.98 0.68 -14.69
C ASP A 4 -11.83 -0.33 -14.69
N PHE A 5 -11.56 -0.89 -13.52
CA PHE A 5 -10.60 -1.97 -13.32
C PHE A 5 -11.34 -3.29 -13.10
N CYS A 6 -10.98 -4.31 -13.87
CA CYS A 6 -11.68 -5.59 -13.83
C CYS A 6 -10.72 -6.75 -14.07
N LEU A 7 -10.32 -7.43 -12.99
CA LEU A 7 -9.42 -8.59 -13.04
C LEU A 7 -9.92 -9.77 -13.88
N THR A 8 -11.22 -9.87 -14.13
CA THR A 8 -11.85 -10.77 -15.11
C THR A 8 -13.28 -10.28 -15.32
N ARG A 9 -13.90 -10.43 -16.51
CA ARG A 9 -15.33 -10.13 -16.74
C ARG A 9 -16.29 -11.07 -15.96
N ARG A 10 -16.03 -11.38 -14.69
CA ARG A 10 -17.00 -12.02 -13.81
C ARG A 10 -17.82 -10.93 -13.14
N VAL A 11 -19.14 -11.03 -13.24
CA VAL A 11 -20.06 -10.23 -12.43
C VAL A 11 -19.71 -10.49 -10.96
N PRO A 12 -19.41 -9.46 -10.15
CA PRO A 12 -19.04 -9.67 -8.76
C PRO A 12 -20.24 -10.29 -8.04
N GLY A 13 -20.09 -11.54 -7.60
CA GLY A 13 -21.04 -12.17 -6.68
C GLY A 13 -21.10 -11.39 -5.36
N ARG A 14 -22.22 -11.48 -4.64
CA ARG A 14 -22.34 -10.81 -3.32
C ARG A 14 -21.16 -11.23 -2.43
N PRO A 15 -20.45 -10.27 -1.79
CA PRO A 15 -19.37 -10.61 -0.87
C PRO A 15 -19.94 -11.47 0.26
N LYS A 16 -19.23 -12.56 0.56
CA LYS A 16 -19.67 -13.57 1.52
C LYS A 16 -19.69 -12.97 2.93
N VAL A 17 -20.73 -13.27 3.72
CA VAL A 17 -20.92 -12.73 5.09
C VAL A 17 -19.70 -12.97 6.00
N TRP A 18 -18.98 -14.09 5.83
CA TRP A 18 -17.77 -14.34 6.60
C TRP A 18 -16.71 -13.25 6.41
N LYS A 19 -16.56 -12.65 5.21
CA LYS A 19 -15.59 -11.56 4.99
C LYS A 19 -15.89 -10.34 5.86
N LEU A 20 -17.16 -10.08 6.17
CA LEU A 20 -17.54 -9.02 7.09
C LEU A 20 -17.10 -9.35 8.52
N VAL A 21 -17.34 -10.59 8.97
CA VAL A 21 -16.89 -11.06 10.30
C VAL A 21 -15.37 -10.94 10.42
N PHE A 22 -14.62 -11.43 9.43
CA PHE A 22 -13.16 -11.28 9.41
C PHE A 22 -12.73 -9.80 9.40
N ALA A 23 -13.42 -8.94 8.67
CA ALA A 23 -13.09 -7.51 8.65
C ALA A 23 -13.27 -6.86 10.03
N VAL A 24 -14.32 -7.22 10.77
CA VAL A 24 -14.53 -6.75 12.15
C VAL A 24 -13.42 -7.27 13.07
N LEU A 25 -13.04 -8.54 12.94
CA LEU A 25 -11.94 -9.13 13.71
C LEU A 25 -10.57 -8.51 13.38
N LEU A 26 -10.41 -7.92 12.19
CA LEU A 26 -9.19 -7.21 11.79
C LEU A 26 -9.11 -5.79 12.37
N VAL A 27 -10.19 -5.21 12.89
CA VAL A 27 -10.18 -3.81 13.40
C VAL A 27 -9.11 -3.59 14.48
N PRO A 28 -8.96 -4.45 15.51
CA PRO A 28 -7.87 -4.30 16.49
C PRO A 28 -6.47 -4.34 15.87
N VAL A 29 -6.29 -5.16 14.84
CA VAL A 29 -5.02 -5.27 14.10
C VAL A 29 -4.74 -3.99 13.31
N CYS A 30 -5.76 -3.38 12.70
CA CYS A 30 -5.64 -2.08 12.03
C CYS A 30 -5.31 -0.96 13.02
N VAL A 31 -6.03 -0.88 14.14
CA VAL A 31 -5.80 0.18 15.15
C VAL A 31 -4.38 0.10 15.71
N SER A 32 -3.96 -1.09 16.15
CA SER A 32 -2.59 -1.32 16.66
C SER A 32 -1.51 -1.03 15.60
N GLY A 33 -1.74 -1.39 14.34
CA GLY A 33 -0.84 -1.08 13.24
C GLY A 33 -0.72 0.42 12.98
N GLY A 34 -1.84 1.15 13.05
CA GLY A 34 -1.85 2.61 12.96
C GLY A 34 -1.10 3.28 14.11
N MET A 35 -1.24 2.78 15.34
CA MET A 35 -0.49 3.25 16.51
C MET A 35 1.02 3.02 16.35
N ALA A 36 1.42 1.84 15.90
CA ALA A 36 2.82 1.53 15.63
C ALA A 36 3.40 2.43 14.55
N LEU A 37 2.67 2.66 13.46
CA LEU A 37 3.08 3.55 12.39
C LEU A 37 3.22 5.00 12.91
N TYR A 38 2.25 5.49 13.68
CA TYR A 38 2.33 6.82 14.30
C TYR A 38 3.59 6.98 15.15
N LYS A 39 3.90 5.99 16.00
CA LYS A 39 5.10 6.01 16.84
C LYS A 39 6.39 5.99 16.00
N THR A 40 6.45 5.16 14.97
CA THR A 40 7.56 5.11 14.01
C THR A 40 7.78 6.45 13.33
N LEU A 41 6.72 7.11 12.83
CA LEU A 41 6.81 8.43 12.21
C LEU A 41 7.28 9.50 13.20
N ARG A 42 6.79 9.47 14.46
CA ARG A 42 7.21 10.41 15.51
C ARG A 42 8.69 10.29 15.83
N MET A 43 9.23 9.07 15.90
CA MET A 43 10.65 8.84 16.16
C MET A 43 11.52 9.16 14.94
N ALA A 44 10.98 8.99 13.73
CA ALA A 44 11.68 9.30 12.49
C ALA A 44 11.73 10.78 12.14
N GLY A 45 10.88 11.63 12.74
CA GLY A 45 10.66 13.02 12.31
C GLY A 45 11.86 13.96 12.39
N GLY A 46 12.95 13.57 13.05
CA GLY A 46 14.17 14.40 13.18
C GLY A 46 15.19 14.24 12.03
N THR A 47 14.93 13.40 11.03
CA THR A 47 15.92 13.08 9.98
C THR A 47 15.76 13.94 8.72
N ASP A 48 16.25 15.17 8.76
CA ASP A 48 16.09 16.15 7.66
C ASP A 48 16.65 15.67 6.31
N THR A 49 17.75 14.90 6.32
CA THR A 49 18.41 14.39 5.12
C THR A 49 17.56 13.43 4.30
N ALA A 50 16.60 12.74 4.93
CA ALA A 50 15.64 11.87 4.25
C ALA A 50 14.32 12.60 3.98
N TRP A 51 13.80 13.34 4.97
CA TRP A 51 12.48 13.96 4.87
C TRP A 51 12.42 15.13 3.90
N VAL A 52 13.41 16.03 3.88
CA VAL A 52 13.37 17.23 3.02
C VAL A 52 13.29 16.84 1.54
N PRO A 53 14.16 15.96 1.00
CA PRO A 53 14.05 15.57 -0.41
C PRO A 53 12.79 14.74 -0.68
N LEU A 54 12.39 13.84 0.22
CA LEU A 54 11.17 13.04 0.08
C LEU A 54 9.91 13.92 -0.03
N LEU A 55 9.78 14.91 0.86
CA LEU A 55 8.68 15.87 0.85
C LEU A 55 8.75 16.79 -0.37
N THR A 56 9.95 17.19 -0.80
CA THR A 56 10.14 17.95 -2.04
C THR A 56 9.59 17.18 -3.25
N GLY A 57 9.88 15.88 -3.34
CA GLY A 57 9.33 15.00 -4.36
C GLY A 57 7.80 14.90 -4.30
N ALA A 58 7.26 14.69 -3.10
CA ALA A 58 5.82 14.60 -2.88
C ALA A 58 5.09 15.90 -3.28
N VAL A 59 5.61 17.07 -2.87
CA VAL A 59 5.07 18.39 -3.23
C VAL A 59 5.17 18.64 -4.74
N SER A 60 6.29 18.25 -5.37
CA SER A 60 6.46 18.36 -6.82
C SER A 60 5.41 17.55 -7.57
N TRP A 61 5.16 16.32 -7.12
CA TRP A 61 4.09 15.50 -7.69
C TRP A 61 2.70 16.10 -7.43
N LEU A 62 2.39 16.59 -6.22
CA LEU A 62 1.10 17.22 -5.93
C LEU A 62 0.86 18.45 -6.83
N THR A 63 1.90 19.21 -7.11
CA THR A 63 1.86 20.32 -8.07
C THR A 63 1.50 19.82 -9.46
N ILE A 64 2.16 18.78 -9.96
CA ILE A 64 1.84 18.13 -11.24
C ILE A 64 0.39 17.61 -11.24
N TYR A 65 -0.02 16.90 -10.19
CA TYR A 65 -1.33 16.27 -10.09
C TYR A 65 -2.50 17.28 -10.11
N THR A 66 -2.27 18.46 -9.56
CA THR A 66 -3.29 19.53 -9.49
C THR A 66 -3.32 20.40 -10.74
N LEU A 67 -2.15 20.70 -11.33
CA LEU A 67 -2.03 21.65 -12.45
C LEU A 67 -2.06 20.98 -13.83
N LEU A 68 -1.68 19.71 -13.94
CA LEU A 68 -1.58 18.99 -15.22
C LEU A 68 -2.63 17.87 -15.34
N PRO A 69 -2.95 17.42 -16.56
CA PRO A 69 -3.79 16.26 -16.77
C PRO A 69 -3.24 15.02 -16.05
N LYS A 70 -4.12 14.28 -15.37
CA LYS A 70 -3.72 13.09 -14.62
C LYS A 70 -3.17 12.03 -15.60
N PRO A 71 -1.99 11.45 -15.34
CA PRO A 71 -1.37 10.45 -16.21
C PRO A 71 -2.04 9.08 -16.05
N MET A 72 -3.33 8.98 -16.42
CA MET A 72 -4.17 7.82 -16.16
C MET A 72 -3.64 6.55 -16.85
N TRP A 73 -3.02 6.68 -18.02
CA TRP A 73 -2.44 5.51 -18.70
C TRP A 73 -1.32 4.85 -17.87
N VAL A 74 -0.41 5.66 -17.30
CA VAL A 74 0.67 5.17 -16.43
C VAL A 74 0.06 4.48 -15.20
N TYR A 75 -0.93 5.11 -14.58
CA TYR A 75 -1.63 4.52 -13.46
C TYR A 75 -2.30 3.18 -13.79
N VAL A 76 -3.06 3.09 -14.90
CA VAL A 76 -3.72 1.86 -15.32
C VAL A 76 -2.70 0.76 -15.61
N PHE A 77 -1.58 1.10 -16.25
CA PHE A 77 -0.48 0.16 -16.44
C PHE A 77 0.02 -0.38 -15.11
N GLY A 78 0.32 0.50 -14.15
CA GLY A 78 0.81 0.08 -12.84
C GLY A 78 -0.19 -0.80 -12.08
N HIS A 79 -1.49 -0.50 -12.21
CA HIS A 79 -2.58 -1.26 -11.60
C HIS A 79 -2.65 -2.70 -12.14
N GLU A 80 -2.75 -2.86 -13.46
CA GLU A 80 -2.83 -4.18 -14.10
C GLU A 80 -1.53 -4.97 -13.99
N PHE A 81 -0.38 -4.29 -14.04
CA PHE A 81 0.91 -4.93 -13.86
C PHE A 81 1.10 -5.44 -12.42
N THR A 82 0.59 -4.70 -11.42
CA THR A 82 0.60 -5.17 -10.04
C THR A 82 -0.22 -6.45 -9.90
N HIS A 83 -1.41 -6.51 -10.50
CA HIS A 83 -2.20 -7.75 -10.55
C HIS A 83 -1.44 -8.93 -11.15
N ALA A 84 -0.71 -8.70 -12.25
CA ALA A 84 0.13 -9.71 -12.88
C ALA A 84 1.25 -10.21 -11.96
N ILE A 85 1.99 -9.30 -11.30
CA ILE A 85 3.05 -9.65 -10.35
C ILE A 85 2.47 -10.51 -9.22
N TRP A 86 1.39 -10.06 -8.59
CA TRP A 86 0.80 -10.76 -7.44
C TRP A 86 0.19 -12.11 -7.83
N THR A 87 -0.31 -12.22 -9.05
CA THR A 87 -0.71 -13.51 -9.62
C THR A 87 0.46 -14.48 -9.68
N TRP A 88 1.62 -14.04 -10.21
CA TRP A 88 2.81 -14.86 -10.28
C TRP A 88 3.32 -15.25 -8.89
N LEU A 89 3.38 -14.31 -7.95
CA LEU A 89 3.76 -14.56 -6.55
C LEU A 89 2.82 -15.56 -5.85
N CYS A 90 1.54 -15.57 -6.22
CA CYS A 90 0.55 -16.54 -5.73
C CYS A 90 0.56 -17.88 -6.50
N GLY A 91 1.53 -18.12 -7.38
CA GLY A 91 1.66 -19.35 -8.18
C GLY A 91 0.66 -19.46 -9.35
N GLY A 92 0.06 -18.36 -9.77
CA GLY A 92 -0.78 -18.27 -10.96
C GLY A 92 0.02 -17.97 -12.23
N ARG A 93 -0.69 -17.90 -13.37
CA ARG A 93 -0.14 -17.52 -14.68
C ARG A 93 -0.91 -16.34 -15.25
N VAL A 94 -0.19 -15.45 -15.92
CA VAL A 94 -0.75 -14.33 -16.69
C VAL A 94 -0.88 -14.77 -18.15
N LYS A 95 -2.11 -14.76 -18.67
CA LYS A 95 -2.43 -15.17 -20.05
C LYS A 95 -2.46 -14.02 -21.05
N GLY A 96 -2.66 -12.80 -20.56
CA GLY A 96 -2.72 -11.60 -21.39
C GLY A 96 -3.05 -10.37 -20.55
N MET A 97 -2.74 -9.19 -21.08
CA MET A 97 -2.97 -7.92 -20.41
C MET A 97 -3.36 -6.88 -21.46
N LYS A 98 -4.39 -6.08 -21.17
CA LYS A 98 -4.81 -4.96 -22.03
C LYS A 98 -4.93 -3.70 -21.20
N ILE A 99 -4.32 -2.62 -21.68
CA ILE A 99 -4.18 -1.35 -20.97
C ILE A 99 -4.68 -0.22 -21.86
N SER A 100 -5.44 0.69 -21.29
CA SER A 100 -5.87 1.94 -21.94
C SER A 100 -5.95 3.08 -20.92
N SER A 101 -6.11 4.32 -21.36
CA SER A 101 -6.34 5.47 -20.46
C SER A 101 -7.66 5.39 -19.68
N ASN A 102 -8.61 4.57 -20.14
CA ASN A 102 -9.98 4.51 -19.61
C ASN A 102 -10.17 3.31 -18.67
N GLY A 103 -9.17 2.45 -18.55
CA GLY A 103 -9.24 1.21 -17.79
C GLY A 103 -8.36 0.12 -18.37
N GLY A 104 -8.27 -0.98 -17.64
CA GLY A 104 -7.42 -2.12 -17.98
C GLY A 104 -8.05 -3.43 -17.54
N HIS A 105 -7.48 -4.52 -18.03
CA HIS A 105 -7.71 -5.84 -17.46
C HIS A 105 -6.51 -6.75 -17.72
N VAL A 106 -6.28 -7.66 -16.78
CA VAL A 106 -5.33 -8.75 -16.93
C VAL A 106 -6.05 -10.10 -16.85
N LEU A 107 -5.74 -11.00 -17.77
CA LEU A 107 -6.28 -12.36 -17.78
C LEU A 107 -5.36 -13.26 -16.97
N VAL A 108 -5.85 -13.75 -15.84
CA VAL A 108 -5.06 -14.53 -14.87
C VAL A 108 -5.71 -15.90 -14.60
N THR A 109 -4.89 -16.89 -14.24
CA THR A 109 -5.41 -18.23 -13.87
C THR A 109 -5.84 -18.32 -12.41
N LYS A 110 -5.44 -17.36 -11.58
CA LYS A 110 -5.70 -17.33 -10.15
C LYS A 110 -6.10 -15.91 -9.75
N ASP A 111 -7.14 -15.82 -8.95
CA ASP A 111 -7.67 -14.56 -8.43
C ASP A 111 -8.09 -14.81 -6.97
N ASN A 112 -7.48 -14.06 -6.06
CA ASN A 112 -7.78 -14.09 -4.63
C ASN A 112 -7.73 -12.64 -4.12
N PHE A 113 -8.28 -12.40 -2.92
CA PHE A 113 -8.40 -11.03 -2.41
C PHE A 113 -7.07 -10.27 -2.35
N LEU A 114 -5.95 -10.96 -2.14
CA LEU A 114 -4.64 -10.33 -2.04
C LEU A 114 -4.16 -9.86 -3.42
N ILE A 115 -4.37 -10.67 -4.47
CA ILE A 115 -4.17 -10.25 -5.87
C ILE A 115 -5.11 -9.09 -6.18
N THR A 116 -6.41 -9.25 -5.93
CA THR A 116 -7.44 -8.24 -6.24
C THR A 116 -7.19 -6.88 -5.59
N LEU A 117 -6.63 -6.86 -4.38
CA LEU A 117 -6.44 -5.62 -3.63
C LEU A 117 -4.99 -5.10 -3.70
N ALA A 118 -4.07 -5.84 -4.29
CA ALA A 118 -2.65 -5.47 -4.37
C ALA A 118 -2.40 -4.07 -4.94
N PRO A 119 -3.02 -3.64 -6.06
CA PRO A 119 -2.74 -2.31 -6.62
C PRO A 119 -3.02 -1.13 -5.68
N TYR A 120 -3.86 -1.33 -4.68
CA TYR A 120 -4.28 -0.29 -3.73
C TYR A 120 -3.33 -0.12 -2.54
N PHE A 121 -2.41 -1.06 -2.33
CA PHE A 121 -1.43 -0.98 -1.24
C PHE A 121 0.01 -1.24 -1.67
N PHE A 122 0.25 -1.73 -2.90
CA PHE A 122 1.58 -2.02 -3.42
C PHE A 122 2.07 -0.85 -4.29
N PRO A 123 3.00 -0.01 -3.81
CA PRO A 123 3.44 1.17 -4.55
C PRO A 123 4.50 0.80 -5.60
N LEU A 124 4.06 0.14 -6.67
CA LEU A 124 4.91 -0.43 -7.73
C LEU A 124 6.03 0.50 -8.18
N TYR A 125 5.71 1.76 -8.50
CA TYR A 125 6.69 2.73 -9.01
C TYR A 125 7.73 3.15 -7.95
N ALA A 126 7.30 3.30 -6.69
CA ALA A 126 8.21 3.62 -5.59
C ALA A 126 9.19 2.46 -5.35
N LEU A 127 8.70 1.21 -5.39
CA LEU A 127 9.53 0.02 -5.29
C LEU A 127 10.48 -0.14 -6.49
N GLY A 128 10.02 0.21 -7.69
CA GLY A 128 10.87 0.25 -8.89
C GLY A 128 12.02 1.23 -8.74
N ILE A 129 11.75 2.45 -8.26
CA ILE A 129 12.78 3.46 -7.98
C ILE A 129 13.76 2.99 -6.92
N ALA A 130 13.27 2.39 -5.82
CA ALA A 130 14.13 1.79 -4.80
C ALA A 130 15.02 0.67 -5.36
N GLY A 131 14.46 -0.23 -6.17
CA GLY A 131 15.22 -1.30 -6.82
C GLY A 131 16.30 -0.78 -7.78
N ILE A 132 15.97 0.22 -8.60
CA ILE A 132 16.92 0.88 -9.50
C ILE A 132 18.03 1.55 -8.70
N PHE A 133 17.70 2.24 -7.60
CA PHE A 133 18.69 2.88 -6.75
C PHE A 133 19.64 1.87 -6.09
N VAL A 134 19.10 0.79 -5.52
CA VAL A 134 19.90 -0.28 -4.90
C VAL A 134 20.83 -0.92 -5.93
N LEU A 135 20.31 -1.27 -7.11
CA LEU A 135 21.10 -1.85 -8.19
C LEU A 135 22.17 -0.88 -8.66
N GLY A 136 21.82 0.39 -8.85
CA GLY A 136 22.74 1.39 -9.33
C GLY A 136 23.83 1.76 -8.32
N ASN A 137 23.49 1.78 -7.04
CA ASN A 137 24.46 1.87 -5.96
C ASN A 137 25.43 0.67 -5.98
N ARG A 138 24.93 -0.55 -6.21
CA ARG A 138 25.74 -1.76 -6.23
C ARG A 138 26.67 -1.87 -7.45
N LEU A 139 26.23 -1.42 -8.62
CA LEU A 139 26.94 -1.55 -9.89
C LEU A 139 27.82 -0.34 -10.22
N TRP A 140 27.37 0.87 -9.89
CA TRP A 140 28.01 2.13 -10.28
C TRP A 140 28.39 3.03 -9.09
N GLY A 141 28.15 2.59 -7.84
CA GLY A 141 28.59 3.33 -6.67
C GLY A 141 27.89 4.66 -6.47
N TRP A 142 26.55 4.71 -6.62
CA TRP A 142 25.68 5.85 -6.29
C TRP A 142 25.66 6.26 -4.79
N GLY A 143 26.77 6.07 -4.07
CA GLY A 143 26.97 6.53 -2.70
C GLY A 143 27.41 7.99 -2.71
N GLY A 144 26.49 8.89 -2.39
CA GLY A 144 26.79 10.33 -2.30
C GLY A 144 25.54 11.16 -2.04
N ALA A 145 25.74 12.41 -1.61
CA ALA A 145 24.64 13.30 -1.25
C ALA A 145 23.66 13.55 -2.41
N LEU A 146 24.17 13.78 -3.63
CA LEU A 146 23.33 14.07 -4.79
C LEU A 146 22.50 12.85 -5.24
N PRO A 147 23.07 11.65 -5.49
CA PRO A 147 22.26 10.47 -5.81
C PRO A 147 21.26 10.11 -4.71
N MET A 148 21.63 10.26 -3.42
CA MET A 148 20.72 10.02 -2.31
C MET A 148 19.56 11.02 -2.26
N ALA A 149 19.82 12.31 -2.47
CA ALA A 149 18.77 13.33 -2.54
C ALA A 149 17.85 13.09 -3.74
N ALA A 150 18.41 12.73 -4.90
CA ALA A 150 17.64 12.38 -6.09
C ALA A 150 16.76 11.14 -5.85
N PHE A 151 17.31 10.11 -5.22
CA PHE A 151 16.57 8.91 -4.82
C PHE A 151 15.38 9.24 -3.94
N HIS A 152 15.59 9.95 -2.81
CA HIS A 152 14.52 10.33 -1.91
C HIS A 152 13.48 11.22 -2.60
N THR A 153 13.89 12.16 -3.46
CA THR A 153 12.98 13.01 -4.22
C THR A 153 12.11 12.20 -5.18
N LEU A 154 12.71 11.32 -5.98
CA LEU A 154 11.96 10.46 -6.90
C LEU A 154 11.04 9.50 -6.15
N LEU A 155 11.51 8.94 -5.04
CA LEU A 155 10.73 8.04 -4.19
C LEU A 155 9.52 8.77 -3.60
N GLY A 156 9.70 9.99 -3.09
CA GLY A 156 8.63 10.84 -2.57
C GLY A 156 7.59 11.18 -3.63
N ALA A 157 8.03 11.54 -4.84
CA ALA A 157 7.14 11.79 -5.98
C ALA A 157 6.35 10.54 -6.37
N ALA A 158 7.00 9.37 -6.48
CA ALA A 158 6.34 8.12 -6.87
C ALA A 158 5.42 7.55 -5.78
N TYR A 159 5.75 7.73 -4.50
CA TYR A 159 4.86 7.35 -3.42
C TYR A 159 3.65 8.29 -3.36
N ALA A 160 3.84 9.59 -3.52
CA ALA A 160 2.72 10.54 -3.64
C ALA A 160 1.85 10.25 -4.87
N PHE A 161 2.44 9.85 -6.00
CA PHE A 161 1.73 9.32 -7.17
C PHE A 161 0.81 8.16 -6.83
N HIS A 162 1.35 7.17 -6.12
CA HIS A 162 0.58 6.03 -5.67
C HIS A 162 -0.58 6.46 -4.78
N VAL A 163 -0.34 7.30 -3.78
CA VAL A 163 -1.37 7.74 -2.83
C VAL A 163 -2.47 8.56 -3.51
N THR A 164 -2.13 9.57 -4.33
CA THR A 164 -3.14 10.47 -4.91
C THR A 164 -4.00 9.78 -5.96
N LEU A 165 -3.44 8.85 -6.75
CA LEU A 165 -4.22 8.15 -7.77
C LEU A 165 -5.02 6.99 -7.18
N THR A 166 -4.49 6.30 -6.17
CA THR A 166 -5.30 5.38 -5.36
C THR A 166 -6.49 6.12 -4.74
N TRP A 167 -6.26 7.28 -4.11
CA TRP A 167 -7.34 8.11 -3.56
C TRP A 167 -8.36 8.50 -4.63
N HIS A 168 -7.90 8.97 -5.80
CA HIS A 168 -8.78 9.35 -6.91
C HIS A 168 -9.68 8.20 -7.36
N VAL A 169 -9.14 6.98 -7.47
CA VAL A 169 -9.89 5.82 -7.94
C VAL A 169 -10.82 5.27 -6.86
N LEU A 170 -10.44 5.36 -5.57
CA LEU A 170 -11.29 4.99 -4.43
C LEU A 170 -12.57 5.85 -4.32
N GLN A 171 -12.59 7.05 -4.90
CA GLN A 171 -13.80 7.90 -4.97
C GLN A 171 -14.87 7.34 -5.92
N THR A 172 -14.53 6.31 -6.70
CA THR A 172 -15.44 5.66 -7.66
C THR A 172 -15.75 4.23 -7.23
N ARG A 173 -16.83 3.63 -7.77
CA ARG A 173 -17.16 2.23 -7.46
C ARG A 173 -16.24 1.28 -8.21
N GLN A 174 -15.27 0.72 -7.50
CA GLN A 174 -14.33 -0.24 -8.07
C GLN A 174 -14.81 -1.71 -7.94
N PRO A 175 -14.86 -2.47 -9.05
CA PRO A 175 -15.18 -3.91 -9.03
C PRO A 175 -14.23 -4.71 -8.13
N ASP A 176 -12.93 -4.40 -8.17
CA ASP A 176 -11.91 -5.04 -7.32
C ASP A 176 -12.26 -4.94 -5.83
N ILE A 177 -12.73 -3.77 -5.37
CA ILE A 177 -13.10 -3.53 -3.96
C ILE A 177 -14.46 -4.15 -3.61
N THR A 178 -15.44 -3.96 -4.49
CA THR A 178 -16.82 -4.36 -4.21
C THR A 178 -17.00 -5.87 -4.26
N SER A 179 -16.24 -6.58 -5.10
CA SER A 179 -16.21 -8.06 -5.17
C SER A 179 -15.70 -8.71 -3.87
N GLN A 180 -14.84 -8.03 -3.12
CA GLN A 180 -14.30 -8.52 -1.85
C GLN A 180 -15.12 -8.05 -0.63
N GLY A 181 -15.94 -7.01 -0.79
CA GLY A 181 -16.70 -6.38 0.29
C GLY A 181 -15.94 -5.19 0.88
N ARG A 182 -16.59 -4.02 0.95
CA ARG A 182 -15.93 -2.73 1.21
C ARG A 182 -15.13 -2.67 2.51
N LEU A 183 -15.69 -3.15 3.62
CA LEU A 183 -15.00 -3.11 4.92
C LEU A 183 -13.77 -4.02 4.95
N PHE A 184 -13.90 -5.23 4.40
CA PHE A 184 -12.79 -6.17 4.28
C PHE A 184 -11.68 -5.59 3.39
N SER A 185 -12.04 -5.06 2.22
CA SER A 185 -11.09 -4.40 1.33
C SER A 185 -10.38 -3.23 2.01
N ALA A 186 -11.12 -2.36 2.71
CA ALA A 186 -10.54 -1.23 3.43
C ALA A 186 -9.53 -1.67 4.49
N ALA A 187 -9.84 -2.71 5.27
CA ALA A 187 -8.93 -3.26 6.26
C ALA A 187 -7.64 -3.80 5.63
N ILE A 188 -7.74 -4.60 4.56
CA ILE A 188 -6.57 -5.15 3.87
C ILE A 188 -5.72 -4.05 3.21
N ILE A 189 -6.35 -3.09 2.53
CA ILE A 189 -5.65 -1.96 1.90
C ILE A 189 -4.92 -1.12 2.95
N PHE A 190 -5.58 -0.84 4.07
CA PHE A 190 -4.98 -0.12 5.19
C PHE A 190 -3.76 -0.87 5.76
N LEU A 191 -3.92 -2.15 6.08
CA LEU A 191 -2.84 -2.97 6.62
C LEU A 191 -1.66 -3.09 5.66
N GLY A 192 -1.92 -3.25 4.37
CA GLY A 192 -0.88 -3.26 3.34
C GLY A 192 -0.07 -1.96 3.30
N ASN A 193 -0.75 -0.80 3.35
CA ASN A 193 -0.08 0.50 3.39
C ASN A 193 0.70 0.73 4.71
N VAL A 194 0.13 0.30 5.84
CA VAL A 194 0.85 0.31 7.14
C VAL A 194 2.12 -0.52 7.06
N LEU A 195 2.06 -1.74 6.51
CA LEU A 195 3.24 -2.59 6.32
C LEU A 195 4.30 -1.93 5.44
N VAL A 196 3.89 -1.37 4.30
CA VAL A 196 4.80 -0.63 3.41
C VAL A 196 5.51 0.48 4.15
N LEU A 197 4.79 1.29 4.93
CA LEU A 197 5.36 2.43 5.65
C LEU A 197 6.20 2.01 6.86
N LEU A 198 5.79 0.97 7.60
CA LEU A 198 6.57 0.41 8.71
C LEU A 198 7.88 -0.20 8.25
N ILE A 199 8.00 -0.60 6.98
CA ILE A 199 9.25 -1.04 6.38
C ILE A 199 10.04 0.15 5.82
N ALA A 200 9.38 0.99 5.01
CA ALA A 200 10.05 2.07 4.28
C ALA A 200 10.62 3.14 5.21
N VAL A 201 9.87 3.61 6.21
CA VAL A 201 10.32 4.72 7.06
C VAL A 201 11.60 4.38 7.84
N PRO A 202 11.68 3.23 8.56
CA PRO A 202 12.94 2.77 9.17
C PRO A 202 14.10 2.69 8.19
N LEU A 203 13.89 2.10 7.01
CA LEU A 203 14.96 1.89 6.02
C LEU A 203 15.48 3.20 5.41
N LEU A 204 14.61 4.20 5.23
CA LEU A 204 14.97 5.49 4.65
C LEU A 204 15.62 6.43 5.68
N THR A 205 15.14 6.40 6.92
CA THR A 205 15.57 7.37 7.94
C THR A 205 16.67 6.84 8.86
N GLY A 206 16.84 5.52 8.96
CA GLY A 206 17.77 4.88 9.89
C GLY A 206 17.48 5.14 11.37
N SER A 207 16.33 5.74 11.68
CA SER A 207 15.99 6.29 13.01
C SER A 207 15.37 5.27 13.98
N VAL A 208 14.81 4.19 13.44
CA VAL A 208 14.10 3.15 14.17
C VAL A 208 14.52 1.80 13.58
N ALA A 209 14.79 0.79 14.40
CA ALA A 209 15.02 -0.56 13.87
C ALA A 209 13.69 -1.19 13.44
N LEU A 210 13.70 -1.99 12.36
CA LEU A 210 12.49 -2.70 11.92
C LEU A 210 11.88 -3.55 13.04
N ALA A 211 12.73 -4.23 13.83
CA ALA A 211 12.28 -5.02 14.96
C ALA A 211 11.49 -4.21 15.99
N ASP A 212 11.90 -2.96 16.26
CA ASP A 212 11.18 -2.08 17.20
C ASP A 212 9.83 -1.65 16.63
N ALA A 213 9.80 -1.27 15.36
CA ALA A 213 8.58 -0.85 14.67
C ALA A 213 7.50 -1.96 14.68
N PHE A 214 7.89 -3.20 14.36
CA PHE A 214 7.02 -4.36 14.44
C PHE A 214 6.74 -4.80 15.88
N GLY A 215 7.70 -4.63 16.78
CA GLY A 215 7.53 -4.87 18.21
C GLY A 215 6.44 -4.01 18.84
N TRP A 216 6.38 -2.72 18.49
CA TRP A 216 5.31 -1.82 18.95
C TRP A 216 3.94 -2.22 18.42
N TRP A 217 3.86 -2.75 17.20
CA TRP A 217 2.60 -3.28 16.69
C TRP A 217 2.13 -4.48 17.52
N GLY A 218 3.02 -5.45 17.74
CA GLY A 218 2.73 -6.62 18.57
C GLY A 218 2.33 -6.24 20.00
N ALA A 219 3.06 -5.32 20.63
CA ALA A 219 2.76 -4.81 21.97
C ALA A 219 1.37 -4.15 22.02
N SER A 220 1.08 -3.23 21.09
CA SER A 220 -0.21 -2.52 21.05
C SER A 220 -1.39 -3.48 20.83
N LEU A 221 -1.21 -4.50 19.97
CA LEU A 221 -2.22 -5.52 19.75
C LEU A 221 -2.43 -6.38 21.01
N SER A 222 -1.35 -6.73 21.71
CA SER A 222 -1.41 -7.51 22.95
C SER A 222 -2.13 -6.74 24.07
N GLU A 223 -1.86 -5.45 24.22
CA GLU A 223 -2.51 -4.56 25.20
C GLU A 223 -4.00 -4.44 24.92
N MET A 224 -4.39 -4.26 23.65
CA MET A 224 -5.81 -4.26 23.26
C MET A 224 -6.49 -5.59 23.57
N GLY A 225 -5.81 -6.72 23.33
CA GLY A 225 -6.32 -8.05 23.65
C GLY A 225 -6.52 -8.25 25.15
N GLN A 226 -5.55 -7.84 25.97
CA GLN A 226 -5.64 -7.90 27.43
C GLN A 226 -6.76 -6.99 27.96
N TRP A 227 -6.89 -5.77 27.42
CA TRP A 227 -7.97 -4.85 27.77
C TRP A 227 -9.35 -5.46 27.45
N ALA A 228 -9.52 -6.01 26.25
CA ALA A 228 -10.78 -6.63 25.84
C ALA A 228 -11.11 -7.85 26.71
N TRP A 229 -10.11 -8.69 26.99
CA TRP A 229 -10.27 -9.85 27.86
C TRP A 229 -10.68 -9.43 29.28
N GLY A 230 -10.06 -8.40 29.85
CA GLY A 230 -10.42 -7.89 31.18
C GLY A 230 -11.85 -7.36 31.28
N ARG A 231 -12.45 -6.92 30.17
CA ARG A 231 -13.87 -6.49 30.11
C ARG A 231 -14.83 -7.65 29.91
N LEU A 232 -14.42 -8.69 29.21
CA LEU A 232 -15.26 -9.84 28.89
C LEU A 232 -15.23 -10.93 29.95
N SER A 233 -14.10 -11.11 30.63
CA SER A 233 -13.92 -12.18 31.62
C SER A 233 -14.96 -12.18 32.73
N PRO A 234 -15.43 -11.03 33.29
CA PRO A 234 -16.48 -11.04 34.32
C PRO A 234 -17.88 -11.37 33.78
N VAL A 235 -18.12 -11.17 32.49
CA VAL A 235 -19.41 -11.49 31.85
C VAL A 235 -19.49 -12.97 31.49
N ILE A 236 -18.36 -13.54 31.05
CA ILE A 236 -18.26 -14.95 30.64
C ILE A 236 -18.12 -15.87 31.86
N ARG A 237 -17.48 -15.40 32.92
CA ARG A 237 -17.30 -16.09 34.20
C ARG A 237 -17.87 -15.23 35.33
N PRO A 238 -19.21 -15.17 35.47
CA PRO A 238 -19.86 -14.39 36.52
C PRO A 238 -19.54 -14.91 37.92
#